data_AF-A0A921H5N5-F1
#
_entry.id   AF-A0A921H5N5-F1
#
_cell.length_a   1.000
_cell.length_b   1.000
_cell.length_c   1.000
_cell.angle_alpha   90.00
_cell.angle_beta   90.00
_cell.angle_gamma   90.00
#
_symmetry.space_group_name_H-M   'P 1'
#
loop_
_entity.id
_entity.type
_entity.pdbx_description
1 polymer ?
#
loop_
_entity_poly.entity_id
_entity_poly.type
_entity_poly.pdbx_seq_one_letter_code
_entity_poly.pdbx_strand_id
1 'polypeptide(L)'
;MLIRYLLLFGDSELYEEERNGYMRSVSVGEFIIRELGEDDLELLNPVFRTMQQEYQRQYESPSFIPARYFISYPDIKVSTMAANILSEPYELSKIWYKMDSFVETEQMKLGELLPKILDNYKMRRVEMLSRDIDNRILESQNSKDPSQIMELLKRKNAINVIRRKLNEKLGRTGIH
;
A
#
# COMPACT_ATOMS: atom_id res chain seq x y z
N MET A 1 -1.62 -5.85 6.09
CA MET A 1 -2.50 -4.69 5.78
C MET A 1 -2.89 -4.70 4.31
N LEU A 2 -2.08 -4.21 3.33
CA LEU A 2 -2.54 -4.11 1.93
C LEU A 2 -2.96 -5.44 1.28
N ILE A 3 -2.17 -6.52 1.41
CA ILE A 3 -2.55 -7.85 0.89
C ILE A 3 -3.88 -8.35 1.47
N ARG A 4 -4.19 -8.03 2.73
CA ARG A 4 -5.47 -8.41 3.34
C ARG A 4 -6.64 -7.75 2.61
N TYR A 5 -6.53 -6.47 2.25
CA TYR A 5 -7.58 -5.79 1.47
C TYR A 5 -7.70 -6.37 0.06
N LEU A 6 -6.59 -6.71 -0.59
CA LEU A 6 -6.61 -7.41 -1.88
C LEU A 6 -7.33 -8.75 -1.80
N LEU A 7 -7.10 -9.53 -0.74
CA LEU A 7 -7.70 -10.86 -0.58
C LEU A 7 -9.18 -10.82 -0.15
N LEU A 8 -9.54 -9.94 0.79
CA LEU A 8 -10.88 -9.88 1.39
C LEU A 8 -11.86 -9.00 0.63
N PHE A 9 -11.37 -7.89 0.08
CA PHE A 9 -12.21 -6.84 -0.48
C PHE A 9 -11.85 -6.52 -1.92
N GLY A 10 -10.92 -7.27 -2.55
CA GLY A 10 -10.40 -6.97 -3.88
C GLY A 10 -11.48 -6.77 -4.96
N ASP A 11 -12.56 -7.55 -4.89
CA ASP A 11 -13.68 -7.49 -5.84
C ASP A 11 -14.79 -6.52 -5.40
N SER A 12 -14.67 -5.91 -4.22
CA SER A 12 -15.62 -4.89 -3.75
C SER A 12 -15.45 -3.60 -4.55
N GLU A 13 -16.57 -3.03 -4.99
CA GLU A 13 -16.62 -1.72 -5.63
C GLU A 13 -16.20 -0.64 -4.63
N LEU A 14 -15.32 0.26 -5.07
CA LEU A 14 -14.83 1.36 -4.24
C LEU A 14 -15.46 2.69 -4.63
N TYR A 15 -15.47 3.00 -5.94
CA TYR A 15 -16.11 4.17 -6.52
C TYR A 15 -16.31 3.97 -8.03
N GLU A 16 -17.08 4.85 -8.66
CA GLU A 16 -17.22 4.89 -10.11
C GLU A 16 -16.40 6.03 -10.71
N GLU A 17 -15.77 5.81 -11.85
CA GLU A 17 -15.07 6.84 -12.62
C GLU A 17 -15.52 6.84 -14.08
N GLU A 18 -15.50 8.03 -14.71
CA GLU A 18 -15.74 8.13 -16.14
C GLU A 18 -14.45 7.80 -16.91
N ARG A 19 -14.51 6.81 -17.80
CA ARG A 19 -13.42 6.45 -18.70
C ARG A 19 -13.96 6.33 -20.11
N ASN A 20 -13.42 7.14 -21.02
CA ASN A 20 -13.84 7.20 -22.43
C ASN A 20 -15.35 7.48 -22.64
N GLY A 21 -15.97 8.29 -21.77
CA GLY A 21 -17.39 8.64 -21.86
C GLY A 21 -18.35 7.64 -21.23
N TYR A 22 -17.85 6.61 -20.55
CA TYR A 22 -18.66 5.61 -19.85
C TYR A 22 -18.30 5.56 -18.36
N MET A 23 -19.32 5.49 -17.52
CA MET A 23 -19.15 5.22 -16.09
C MET A 23 -18.72 3.77 -15.88
N ARG A 24 -17.63 3.57 -15.15
CA ARG A 24 -17.11 2.25 -14.78
C ARG A 24 -16.84 2.21 -13.28
N SER A 25 -17.22 1.09 -12.67
CA SER A 25 -16.87 0.77 -11.28
C SER A 25 -15.39 0.40 -11.15
N VAL A 26 -14.71 0.98 -10.18
CA VAL A 26 -13.33 0.69 -9.80
C VAL A 26 -13.36 -0.14 -8.52
N SER A 27 -12.74 -1.32 -8.56
CA SER A 27 -12.65 -2.18 -7.38
C SER A 27 -11.53 -1.73 -6.43
N VAL A 28 -11.62 -2.16 -5.17
CA VAL A 28 -10.53 -2.01 -4.18
C VAL A 28 -9.21 -2.58 -4.71
N GLY A 29 -9.28 -3.73 -5.37
CA GLY A 29 -8.14 -4.41 -5.96
C GLY A 29 -7.44 -3.54 -7.01
N GLU A 30 -8.22 -3.05 -7.97
CA GLU A 30 -7.73 -2.16 -9.02
C GLU A 30 -7.13 -0.88 -8.42
N PHE A 31 -7.82 -0.25 -7.46
CA PHE A 31 -7.34 0.96 -6.81
C PHE A 31 -5.98 0.75 -6.14
N ILE A 32 -5.81 -0.31 -5.34
CA ILE A 32 -4.54 -0.60 -4.65
C ILE A 32 -3.41 -0.86 -5.64
N ILE A 33 -3.66 -1.67 -6.69
CA ILE A 33 -2.64 -2.00 -7.68
C ILE A 33 -2.25 -0.77 -8.49
N ARG A 34 -3.21 0.07 -8.89
CA ARG A 34 -2.97 1.32 -9.61
C ARG A 34 -2.15 2.29 -8.77
N GLU A 35 -2.56 2.55 -7.52
CA GLU A 35 -1.86 3.47 -6.61
C GLU A 35 -0.43 3.04 -6.27
N LEU A 36 -0.16 1.74 -6.22
CA LEU A 36 1.20 1.22 -6.03
C LEU A 36 1.99 1.29 -7.35
N GLY A 37 1.36 0.99 -8.48
CA GLY A 37 1.99 1.01 -9.80
C GLY A 37 2.40 2.42 -10.25
N GLU A 38 1.61 3.45 -9.93
CA GLU A 38 1.93 4.85 -10.24
C GLU A 38 3.25 5.33 -9.61
N ASP A 39 3.60 4.79 -8.43
CA ASP A 39 4.83 5.11 -7.70
C ASP A 39 5.94 4.04 -7.88
N ASP A 40 5.73 3.06 -8.77
CA ASP A 40 6.61 1.87 -8.95
C ASP A 40 6.94 1.16 -7.62
N LEU A 41 5.91 1.00 -6.76
CA LEU A 41 6.06 0.45 -5.43
C LEU A 41 5.72 -1.03 -5.38
N GLU A 42 6.75 -1.83 -5.07
CA GLU A 42 6.58 -3.23 -4.72
C GLU A 42 6.52 -3.44 -3.21
N LEU A 43 5.70 -4.40 -2.80
CA LEU A 43 5.65 -4.84 -1.41
C LEU A 43 7.02 -5.38 -0.96
N LEU A 44 7.34 -5.10 0.30
CA LEU A 44 8.64 -5.40 0.91
C LEU A 44 8.83 -6.88 1.17
N ASN A 45 7.78 -7.54 1.64
CA ASN A 45 7.82 -8.98 1.90
C ASN A 45 7.78 -9.71 0.54
N PRO A 46 8.73 -10.62 0.24
CA PRO A 46 8.79 -11.32 -1.03
C PRO A 46 7.50 -12.08 -1.38
N VAL A 47 6.86 -12.74 -0.40
CA VAL A 47 5.59 -13.46 -0.61
C VAL A 47 4.48 -12.47 -0.98
N PHE A 48 4.39 -11.34 -0.28
CA PHE A 48 3.42 -10.30 -0.61
C PHE A 48 3.68 -9.65 -1.97
N ARG A 49 4.94 -9.50 -2.36
CA ARG A 49 5.31 -9.03 -3.70
C ARG A 49 4.84 -9.99 -4.78
N THR A 50 5.06 -11.30 -4.61
CA THR A 50 4.52 -12.31 -5.52
C THR A 50 3.01 -12.18 -5.63
N MET A 51 2.31 -12.04 -4.49
CA MET A 51 0.86 -11.86 -4.50
C MET A 51 0.43 -10.58 -5.22
N GLN A 52 1.12 -9.46 -5.02
CA GLN A 52 0.87 -8.20 -5.73
C GLN A 52 1.02 -8.38 -7.24
N GLN A 53 2.13 -8.98 -7.69
CA GLN A 53 2.44 -9.17 -9.11
C GLN A 53 1.42 -10.09 -9.79
N GLU A 54 1.03 -11.19 -9.14
CA GLU A 54 -0.01 -12.07 -9.66
C GLU A 54 -1.38 -11.40 -9.66
N TYR A 55 -1.70 -10.61 -8.64
CA TYR A 55 -2.93 -9.81 -8.64
C TYR A 55 -2.95 -8.84 -9.82
N GLN A 56 -1.84 -8.13 -10.08
CA GLN A 56 -1.71 -7.21 -11.22
C GLN A 56 -1.92 -7.90 -12.58
N ARG A 57 -1.59 -9.19 -12.70
CA ARG A 57 -1.82 -9.96 -13.93
C ARG A 57 -3.25 -10.45 -14.10
N GLN A 58 -3.97 -10.63 -12.99
CA GLN A 58 -5.25 -11.33 -12.98
C GLN A 58 -6.45 -10.43 -12.70
N TYR A 59 -6.28 -9.21 -12.16
CA TYR A 59 -7.41 -8.38 -11.71
C TYR A 59 -8.41 -7.99 -12.81
N GLU A 60 -7.99 -8.01 -14.08
CA GLU A 60 -8.87 -7.76 -15.23
C GLU A 60 -9.59 -9.03 -15.72
N SER A 61 -9.22 -10.21 -15.20
CA SER A 61 -9.83 -11.48 -15.57
C SER A 61 -11.20 -11.65 -14.89
N PRO A 62 -12.29 -11.85 -15.64
CA PRO A 62 -13.64 -11.95 -15.05
C PRO A 62 -13.82 -13.13 -14.08
N SER A 63 -12.97 -14.16 -14.17
CA SER A 63 -13.01 -15.35 -13.31
C SER A 63 -12.06 -15.27 -12.11
N PHE A 64 -11.31 -14.17 -11.96
CA PHE A 64 -10.35 -14.02 -10.89
C PHE A 64 -11.07 -13.68 -9.59
N ILE A 65 -10.97 -14.59 -8.63
CA ILE A 65 -11.42 -14.39 -7.25
C ILE A 65 -10.17 -14.49 -6.37
N PRO A 66 -9.66 -13.37 -5.82
CA PRO A 66 -8.36 -13.34 -5.15
C PRO A 66 -8.20 -14.40 -4.06
N ALA A 67 -9.18 -14.51 -3.16
CA ALA A 67 -9.15 -15.46 -2.06
C ALA A 67 -8.99 -16.91 -2.56
N ARG A 68 -9.82 -17.33 -3.52
CA ARG A 68 -9.76 -18.69 -4.09
C ARG A 68 -8.46 -18.92 -4.84
N TYR A 69 -8.05 -17.96 -5.67
CA TYR A 69 -6.83 -18.05 -6.47
C TYR A 69 -5.60 -18.27 -5.60
N PHE A 70 -5.42 -17.44 -4.56
CA PHE A 70 -4.23 -17.50 -3.71
C PHE A 70 -4.24 -18.68 -2.74
N ILE A 71 -5.40 -19.13 -2.25
CA ILE A 71 -5.48 -20.39 -1.46
C ILE A 71 -4.98 -21.58 -2.29
N SER A 72 -5.31 -21.66 -3.58
CA SER A 72 -4.87 -22.74 -4.46
C SER A 72 -3.53 -22.49 -5.16
N TYR A 73 -2.77 -21.47 -4.74
CA TYR A 73 -1.55 -21.09 -5.44
C TYR A 73 -0.45 -22.17 -5.31
N PRO A 74 0.31 -22.49 -6.39
CA PRO A 74 1.28 -23.59 -6.39
C PRO A 74 2.42 -23.45 -5.36
N ASP A 75 2.87 -22.22 -5.10
CA ASP A 75 3.86 -21.96 -4.05
C ASP A 75 3.19 -22.08 -2.67
N ILE A 76 3.62 -23.07 -1.89
CA ILE A 76 3.12 -23.34 -0.54
C ILE A 76 3.26 -22.15 0.41
N LYS A 77 4.27 -21.29 0.23
CA LYS A 77 4.45 -20.09 1.05
C LYS A 77 3.34 -19.07 0.78
N VAL A 78 2.95 -18.91 -0.48
CA VAL A 78 1.88 -18.00 -0.89
C VAL A 78 0.53 -18.53 -0.43
N SER A 79 0.22 -19.80 -0.69
CA SER A 79 -1.06 -20.39 -0.30
C SER A 79 -1.25 -20.46 1.21
N THR A 80 -0.20 -20.83 1.95
CA THR A 80 -0.23 -20.79 3.43
C THR A 80 -0.44 -19.37 3.94
N MET A 81 0.26 -18.38 3.38
CA MET A 81 0.10 -16.99 3.77
C MET A 81 -1.32 -16.47 3.49
N ALA A 82 -1.88 -16.80 2.33
CA ALA A 82 -3.25 -16.44 1.98
C ALA A 82 -4.27 -17.10 2.92
N ALA A 83 -4.11 -18.41 3.19
CA ALA A 83 -4.96 -19.14 4.12
C ALA A 83 -4.90 -18.51 5.53
N ASN A 84 -3.70 -18.18 6.02
CA ASN A 84 -3.53 -17.54 7.32
C ASN A 84 -4.28 -16.20 7.39
N ILE A 85 -4.06 -15.30 6.43
CA ILE A 85 -4.72 -13.99 6.38
C ILE A 85 -6.24 -14.12 6.32
N LEU A 86 -6.75 -15.08 5.55
CA LEU A 86 -8.19 -15.33 5.39
C LEU A 86 -8.81 -16.02 6.61
N SER A 87 -8.01 -16.78 7.36
CA SER A 87 -8.42 -17.50 8.57
C SER A 87 -8.30 -16.68 9.86
N GLU A 88 -7.54 -15.58 9.85
CA GLU A 88 -7.36 -14.72 11.01
C GLU A 88 -8.74 -14.25 11.50
N PRO A 89 -9.20 -14.70 12.68
CA PRO A 89 -10.48 -14.28 13.21
C PRO A 89 -10.44 -12.78 13.38
N TYR A 90 -11.52 -12.13 12.95
CA TYR A 90 -11.73 -10.69 12.90
C TYR A 90 -11.75 -10.07 14.31
N GLU A 91 -10.64 -10.13 15.03
CA GLU A 91 -10.45 -9.33 16.24
C GLU A 91 -10.00 -7.93 15.83
N LEU A 92 -10.99 -7.06 15.66
CA LEU A 92 -10.91 -5.68 16.13
C LEU A 92 -9.81 -4.80 15.47
N SER A 93 -9.95 -4.47 14.19
CA SER A 93 -9.59 -3.10 13.80
C SER A 93 -10.63 -2.15 14.42
N LYS A 94 -10.28 -1.59 15.58
CA LYS A 94 -11.02 -0.63 16.40
C LYS A 94 -11.46 0.63 15.63
N ILE A 95 -12.39 0.52 14.69
CA ILE A 95 -13.12 1.65 14.10
C ILE A 95 -14.62 1.32 14.12
N TRP A 96 -15.11 0.96 15.30
CA TRP A 96 -16.54 0.88 15.57
C TRP A 96 -16.97 2.24 16.13
N TYR A 97 -17.43 3.15 15.28
CA TYR A 97 -18.14 4.33 15.76
C TYR A 97 -19.60 3.92 15.95
N LYS A 98 -20.04 3.72 17.19
CA LYS A 98 -21.47 3.63 17.51
C LYS A 98 -22.06 5.03 17.39
N MET A 99 -22.70 5.35 16.28
CA MET A 99 -23.70 6.41 16.24
C MET A 99 -25.10 5.76 16.27
N ASP A 100 -25.73 5.87 17.44
CA ASP A 100 -27.16 5.78 17.76
C ASP A 100 -28.08 4.72 17.13
N SER A 101 -27.55 3.67 16.49
CA SER A 101 -28.20 2.37 16.19
C SER A 101 -27.53 1.59 15.05
N PHE A 102 -26.56 2.18 14.33
CA PHE A 102 -25.91 1.55 13.19
C PHE A 102 -24.46 1.13 13.50
N VAL A 103 -24.10 -0.09 13.13
CA VAL A 103 -22.72 -0.61 13.23
C VAL A 103 -22.08 -0.51 11.86
N GLU A 104 -21.22 0.49 11.65
CA GLU A 104 -20.45 0.60 10.41
C GLU A 104 -19.36 -0.49 10.35
N THR A 105 -19.28 -1.20 9.23
CA THR A 105 -18.24 -2.21 9.00
C THR A 105 -17.01 -1.60 8.32
N GLU A 106 -15.87 -2.28 8.40
CA GLU A 106 -14.65 -1.86 7.66
C GLU A 106 -14.91 -1.76 6.16
N GLN A 107 -15.73 -2.65 5.60
CA GLN A 107 -16.12 -2.65 4.18
C GLN A 107 -16.82 -1.34 3.79
N MET A 108 -17.67 -0.78 4.65
CA MET A 108 -18.36 0.48 4.39
C MET A 108 -17.43 1.69 4.38
N LYS A 109 -16.27 1.58 5.04
CA LYS A 109 -15.30 2.67 5.17
C LYS A 109 -14.12 2.54 4.23
N LEU A 110 -14.12 1.58 3.31
CA LEU A 110 -12.99 1.34 2.41
C LEU A 110 -12.60 2.60 1.63
N GLY A 111 -13.58 3.39 1.16
CA GLY A 111 -13.32 4.66 0.46
C GLY A 111 -12.55 5.69 1.30
N GLU A 112 -12.74 5.71 2.61
CA GLU A 112 -12.02 6.62 3.52
C GLU A 112 -10.70 6.03 4.01
N LEU A 113 -10.69 4.73 4.31
CA LEU A 113 -9.56 4.05 4.95
C LEU A 113 -8.44 3.71 3.98
N LEU A 114 -8.78 3.23 2.78
CA LEU A 114 -7.78 2.73 1.83
C LEU A 114 -6.77 3.81 1.39
N PRO A 115 -7.19 5.05 1.03
CA PRO A 115 -6.24 6.11 0.72
C PRO A 115 -5.25 6.36 1.87
N LYS A 116 -5.76 6.44 3.11
CA LYS A 116 -4.93 6.63 4.31
C LYS A 116 -3.95 5.47 4.51
N ILE A 117 -4.37 4.24 4.27
CA ILE A 117 -3.53 3.04 4.42
C ILE A 117 -2.40 3.03 3.38
N LEU A 118 -2.71 3.39 2.13
CA LEU A 118 -1.72 3.51 1.06
C LEU A 118 -0.74 4.66 1.34
N ASP A 119 -1.22 5.83 1.73
CA ASP A 119 -0.35 6.96 2.09
C ASP A 119 0.57 6.62 3.27
N ASN A 120 0.08 5.88 4.25
CA ASN A 120 0.90 5.37 5.35
C ASN A 120 1.96 4.36 4.87
N TYR A 121 1.62 3.51 3.90
CA TYR A 121 2.58 2.60 3.29
C TYR A 121 3.66 3.38 2.51
N LYS A 122 3.27 4.36 1.68
CA LYS A 122 4.16 5.27 0.95
C LYS A 122 5.07 6.03 1.93
N MET A 123 4.55 6.53 3.05
CA MET A 123 5.35 7.17 4.09
C MET A 123 6.41 6.23 4.68
N ARG A 124 6.07 4.98 4.99
CA ARG A 124 7.05 3.99 5.49
C ARG A 124 8.16 3.74 4.47
N ARG A 125 7.85 3.73 3.17
CA ARG A 125 8.86 3.64 2.08
C ARG A 125 9.82 4.83 2.13
N VAL A 126 9.28 6.04 2.23
CA VAL A 126 10.05 7.28 2.34
C VAL A 126 10.93 7.31 3.58
N GLU A 127 10.44 6.83 4.73
CA GLU A 127 11.21 6.73 5.96
C GLU A 127 12.40 5.77 5.84
N MET A 128 12.21 4.60 5.23
CA MET A 128 13.31 3.66 4.98
C MET A 128 14.35 4.25 4.04
N LEU A 129 13.93 4.87 2.93
CA LEU A 129 14.84 5.50 1.98
C LEU A 129 15.65 6.63 2.63
N SER A 130 15.02 7.42 3.50
CA SER A 130 15.74 8.45 4.25
C SER A 130 16.79 7.86 5.17
N ARG A 131 16.46 6.79 5.91
CA ARG A 131 17.42 6.13 6.81
C ARG A 131 18.60 5.56 6.04
N ASP A 132 18.35 4.94 4.88
CA ASP A 132 19.40 4.45 3.99
C ASP A 132 20.33 5.58 3.54
N ILE A 133 19.76 6.70 3.07
CA ILE A 133 20.57 7.86 2.64
C ILE A 133 21.33 8.46 3.82
N ASP A 134 20.73 8.55 5.00
CA ASP A 134 21.40 9.05 6.20
C ASP A 134 22.61 8.20 6.58
N ASN A 135 22.46 6.87 6.55
CA ASN A 135 23.56 5.93 6.78
C ASN A 135 24.68 6.08 5.74
N ARG A 136 24.32 6.18 4.45
CA ARG A 136 25.29 6.35 3.37
C ARG A 136 26.05 7.67 3.46
N ILE A 137 25.37 8.75 3.89
CA ILE A 137 26.02 10.04 4.15
C ILE A 137 27.04 9.87 5.28
N LEU A 138 26.67 9.24 6.40
CA LEU A 138 27.57 8.99 7.54
C LEU A 138 28.81 8.19 7.13
N GLU A 139 28.62 7.10 6.38
CA GLU A 139 29.71 6.27 5.85
C GLU A 139 30.65 7.05 4.91
N SER A 140 30.08 8.00 4.15
CA SER A 140 30.83 8.79 3.16
C SER A 140 31.54 10.01 3.76
N GLN A 141 31.33 10.37 5.03
CA GLN A 141 31.92 11.58 5.64
C GLN A 141 33.46 11.56 5.66
N ASN A 142 34.05 10.37 5.74
CA ASN A 142 35.51 10.19 5.72
C ASN A 142 36.05 9.94 4.29
N SER A 143 35.19 9.95 3.28
CA SER A 143 35.60 9.73 1.89
C SER A 143 36.27 10.98 1.31
N LYS A 144 37.21 10.79 0.37
CA LYS A 144 37.91 11.88 -0.33
C LYS A 144 37.12 12.44 -1.53
N ASP A 145 35.85 12.06 -1.70
CA ASP A 145 35.03 12.46 -2.83
C ASP A 145 33.84 13.35 -2.40
N PRO A 146 34.03 14.69 -2.38
CA PRO A 146 32.98 15.65 -2.07
C PRO A 146 31.76 15.55 -3.01
N SER A 147 31.94 15.05 -4.23
CA SER A 147 30.86 14.99 -5.23
C SER A 147 29.82 13.93 -4.87
N GLN A 148 30.26 12.80 -4.30
CA GLN A 148 29.35 11.75 -3.81
C GLN A 148 28.48 12.23 -2.64
N ILE A 149 29.07 12.95 -1.68
CA ILE A 149 28.32 13.53 -0.56
C ILE A 149 27.28 14.53 -1.07
N MET A 150 27.65 15.38 -2.03
CA MET A 150 26.73 16.35 -2.62
C MET A 150 25.54 15.66 -3.31
N GLU A 151 25.77 14.56 -4.03
CA GLU A 151 24.70 13.79 -4.65
C GLU A 151 23.74 13.18 -3.61
N LEU A 152 24.29 12.59 -2.54
CA LEU A 152 23.48 12.04 -1.44
C LEU A 152 22.63 13.11 -0.75
N LEU A 153 23.18 14.31 -0.53
CA LEU A 153 22.45 15.45 0.03
C LEU A 153 21.31 15.92 -0.89
N LYS A 154 21.53 15.97 -2.21
CA LYS A 154 20.47 16.28 -3.19
C LYS A 154 19.34 15.27 -3.10
N ARG A 155 19.66 13.96 -3.07
CA ARG A 155 18.67 12.89 -2.90
C ARG A 155 17.92 13.00 -1.58
N LYS A 156 18.62 13.29 -0.46
CA LYS A 156 18.00 13.53 0.86
C LYS A 156 16.99 14.68 0.83
N ASN A 157 17.32 15.78 0.16
CA ASN A 157 16.40 16.91 0.01
C ASN A 157 15.15 16.54 -0.79
N ALA A 158 15.29 15.77 -1.88
CA ALA A 158 14.14 15.26 -2.63
C ALA A 158 13.22 14.38 -1.76
N ILE A 159 13.80 13.46 -0.97
CA ILE A 159 13.05 12.62 -0.02
C ILE A 159 12.31 13.50 1.01
N ASN A 160 12.95 14.54 1.55
CA ASN A 160 12.33 15.43 2.52
C ASN A 160 11.13 16.21 1.93
N VAL A 161 11.20 16.60 0.66
CA VAL A 161 10.06 17.24 -0.04
C VAL A 161 8.89 16.26 -0.16
N ILE A 162 9.15 15.01 -0.57
CA ILE A 162 8.11 13.97 -0.67
C ILE A 162 7.50 13.68 0.71
N ARG A 163 8.35 13.51 1.73
CA ARG A 163 7.93 13.31 3.12
C ARG A 163 6.99 14.41 3.58
N ARG A 164 7.31 15.68 3.31
CA ARG A 164 6.49 16.82 3.71
C ARG A 164 5.10 16.75 3.06
N LYS A 165 5.04 16.52 1.75
CA LYS A 165 3.76 16.38 1.01
C LYS A 165 2.90 15.24 1.56
N LEU A 166 3.50 14.08 1.84
CA LEU A 166 2.78 12.95 2.42
C LEU A 166 2.31 13.24 3.86
N ASN A 167 3.09 13.96 4.66
CA ASN A 167 2.66 14.37 6.01
C ASN A 167 1.47 15.34 5.97
N GLU A 168 1.45 16.27 5.03
CA GLU A 168 0.32 17.17 4.79
C GLU A 168 -0.93 16.37 4.40
N LYS A 169 -0.81 15.42 3.45
CA LYS A 169 -1.92 14.54 3.03
C LYS A 169 -2.45 13.67 4.19
N LEU A 170 -1.56 13.20 5.07
CA LEU A 170 -1.91 12.42 6.26
C LEU A 170 -2.39 13.27 7.46
N GLY A 171 -2.41 14.60 7.35
CA GLY A 171 -2.79 15.49 8.46
C GLY A 171 -1.82 15.46 9.64
N ARG A 172 -0.55 15.11 9.41
CA ARG A 172 0.52 15.01 10.44
C ARG A 172 1.29 16.32 10.66
N THR A 173 0.71 17.45 10.27
CA THR A 173 1.34 18.77 10.41
C THR A 173 1.41 19.16 11.89
N GLY A 174 2.49 18.79 12.57
CA GLY A 174 2.70 19.20 13.96
C GLY A 174 3.68 18.35 14.76
N ILE A 175 4.89 18.07 14.24
CA ILE A 175 6.03 17.78 15.11
C ILE A 175 7.24 18.48 14.47
N HIS A 176 7.52 19.69 14.97
CA HIS A 176 8.78 20.39 14.82
C HIS A 176 9.75 19.92 15.90
#